data_AF-A0A382WNU0-F1
#
_entry.id   AF-A0A382WNU0-F1
#
_cell.length_a   1.000
_cell.length_b   1.000
_cell.length_c   1.000
_cell.angle_alpha   90.00
_cell.angle_beta   90.00
_cell.angle_gamma   90.00
#
_symmetry.space_group_name_H-M   'P 1'
#
loop_
_entity.id
_entity.type
_entity.pdbx_description
1 polymer ?
#
loop_
_entity_poly.entity_id
_entity_poly.type
_entity_poly.pdbx_seq_one_letter_code
_entity_poly.pdbx_strand_id
1 'polypeptide(L)'
;TKDNLALDYPILEPWLDRLGNPGQEKIIIFAMLAFLGVCLIKVLFLSFLAWQQSNFTLKVNINFSLRLFTLYLGQPYVFHLQRNSAELIRNAMSQVGEVLGLITSCMTIAIESLVLFGILALMFFVEPVGTFGVAGTFGLTSWGFYHFSQKRLSTWGEEIQHHEKFRIQYLQEGLGAAKDIKLLGCEKECTERFEVHSLGSARIKKNALLLRTFPRFGLELLAATGITLIIFLMIIQNRPMDSLVATLGLFAAATFRILPSVNRLLSAFQNARFTF
;
A
#
# COMPACT_ATOMS: atom_id res chain seq x y z
N THR A 1 21.34 38.10 25.03
CA THR A 1 20.51 36.90 24.74
C THR A 1 19.54 37.06 23.58
N LYS A 2 19.34 38.27 23.03
CA LYS A 2 18.56 38.52 21.79
C LYS A 2 19.38 38.33 20.50
N ASP A 3 20.70 38.49 20.56
CA ASP A 3 21.57 38.47 19.37
C ASP A 3 21.90 37.07 18.82
N ASN A 4 21.73 36.00 19.62
CA ASN A 4 22.15 34.66 19.17
C ASN A 4 21.18 33.99 18.18
N LEU A 5 19.88 34.32 18.22
CA LEU A 5 18.89 33.70 17.31
C LEU A 5 18.91 34.32 15.91
N ALA A 6 19.28 35.60 15.79
CA ALA A 6 19.45 36.27 14.50
C ALA A 6 20.74 35.82 13.80
N LEU A 7 21.81 35.60 14.57
CA LEU A 7 23.09 35.07 14.05
C LEU A 7 22.99 33.61 13.56
N ASP A 8 22.14 32.78 14.17
CA ASP A 8 22.03 31.36 13.80
C ASP A 8 21.14 31.09 12.56
N TYR A 9 20.22 31.99 12.19
CA TYR A 9 19.28 31.77 11.06
C TYR A 9 18.98 33.05 10.24
N PRO A 10 19.91 33.50 9.38
CA PRO A 10 19.80 34.75 8.59
C PRO A 10 18.65 34.76 7.56
N ILE A 11 17.99 33.61 7.31
CA ILE A 11 16.85 33.51 6.38
C ILE A 11 15.55 34.05 7.02
N LEU A 12 15.50 34.17 8.35
CA LEU A 12 14.31 34.62 9.09
C LEU A 12 14.26 36.14 9.35
N GLU A 13 15.39 36.86 9.24
CA GLU A 13 15.47 38.32 9.44
C GLU A 13 14.46 39.13 8.60
N PRO A 14 14.34 38.95 7.27
CA PRO A 14 13.45 39.78 6.45
C PRO A 14 11.95 39.57 6.76
N TRP A 15 11.59 38.43 7.37
CA TRP A 15 10.23 38.15 7.83
C TRP A 15 9.98 38.65 9.25
N LEU A 16 10.99 38.62 10.13
CA LEU A 16 10.92 39.16 11.49
C LEU A 16 10.79 40.68 11.50
N ASP A 17 11.51 41.38 10.63
CA ASP A 17 11.46 42.84 10.53
C ASP A 17 10.11 43.35 10.01
N ARG A 18 9.46 42.58 9.13
CA ARG A 18 8.10 42.89 8.63
C ARG A 18 7.01 42.71 9.68
N LEU A 19 7.26 41.94 10.74
CA LEU A 19 6.32 41.66 11.82
C LEU A 19 6.52 42.54 13.08
N GLY A 20 7.49 43.46 13.08
CA GLY A 20 7.68 44.42 14.16
C GLY A 20 8.26 43.81 15.45
N ASN A 21 9.20 42.88 15.33
CA ASN A 21 9.95 42.25 16.43
C ASN A 21 9.05 41.72 17.58
N PRO A 22 8.15 40.76 17.29
CA PRO A 22 7.24 40.21 18.27
C PRO A 22 8.00 39.37 19.33
N GLY A 23 7.56 39.42 20.59
CA GLY A 23 8.15 38.61 21.67
C GLY A 23 8.14 37.10 21.37
N GLN A 24 9.07 36.34 21.97
CA GLN A 24 9.28 34.90 21.71
C GLN A 24 7.98 34.07 21.69
N GLU A 25 7.03 34.36 22.57
CA GLU A 25 5.72 33.69 22.63
C GLU A 25 4.89 33.86 21.34
N LYS A 26 4.89 35.07 20.75
CA LYS A 26 4.15 35.35 19.51
C LYS A 26 4.78 34.66 18.30
N ILE A 27 6.11 34.53 18.27
CA ILE A 27 6.83 33.78 17.21
C ILE A 27 6.44 32.30 17.28
N ILE A 28 6.41 31.72 18.49
CA ILE A 28 6.03 30.32 18.70
C ILE A 28 4.57 30.10 18.28
N ILE A 29 3.64 30.96 18.69
CA ILE A 29 2.22 30.87 18.31
C ILE A 29 2.07 30.95 16.78
N PHE A 30 2.75 31.89 16.13
CA PHE A 30 2.71 32.01 14.67
C PHE A 30 3.27 30.78 13.97
N ALA A 31 4.41 30.24 14.44
CA ALA A 31 5.00 29.02 13.91
C ALA A 31 4.08 27.80 14.06
N MET A 32 3.41 27.65 15.21
CA MET A 32 2.43 26.59 15.45
C MET A 32 1.20 26.72 14.54
N LEU A 33 0.70 27.94 14.35
CA LEU A 33 -0.46 28.20 13.49
C LEU A 33 -0.10 27.98 12.00
N ALA A 34 1.09 28.40 11.58
CA ALA A 34 1.63 28.09 10.25
C ALA A 34 1.79 26.58 10.04
N PHE A 35 2.35 25.85 11.01
CA PHE A 35 2.49 24.39 10.97
C PHE A 35 1.12 23.69 10.84
N LEU A 36 0.11 24.17 11.58
CA LEU A 36 -1.25 23.66 11.50
C LEU A 36 -1.88 23.95 10.11
N GLY A 37 -1.64 25.14 9.56
CA GLY A 37 -2.03 25.51 8.20
C GLY A 37 -1.41 24.59 7.13
N VAL A 38 -0.11 24.31 7.23
CA VAL A 38 0.59 23.37 6.33
C VAL A 38 0.02 21.94 6.48
N CYS A 39 -0.26 21.49 7.70
CA CYS A 39 -0.90 20.20 7.95
C CYS A 39 -2.30 20.11 7.32
N LEU A 40 -3.11 21.17 7.43
CA LEU A 40 -4.43 21.23 6.80
C LEU A 40 -4.33 21.16 5.27
N ILE A 41 -3.46 21.96 4.66
CA ILE A 41 -3.23 21.95 3.20
C ILE A 41 -2.80 20.55 2.75
N LYS A 42 -1.88 19.91 3.49
CA LYS A 42 -1.44 18.53 3.21
C LYS A 42 -2.60 17.54 3.27
N VAL A 43 -3.47 17.62 4.28
CA VAL A 43 -4.61 16.69 4.41
C VAL A 43 -5.61 16.90 3.26
N LEU A 44 -5.93 18.15 2.92
CA LEU A 44 -6.80 18.47 1.79
C LEU A 44 -6.22 17.97 0.46
N PHE A 45 -4.93 18.20 0.23
CA PHE A 45 -4.23 17.73 -0.96
C PHE A 45 -4.22 16.20 -1.07
N LEU A 46 -3.89 15.48 0.01
CA LEU A 46 -3.91 14.02 0.02
C LEU A 46 -5.33 13.46 -0.18
N SER A 47 -6.35 14.12 0.38
CA SER A 47 -7.74 13.74 0.20
C SER A 47 -8.20 13.92 -1.25
N PHE A 48 -7.83 15.05 -1.88
CA PHE A 48 -8.08 15.30 -3.29
C PHE A 48 -7.35 14.29 -4.19
N LEU A 49 -6.08 13.99 -3.90
CA LEU A 49 -5.29 13.03 -4.66
C LEU A 49 -5.89 11.62 -4.56
N ALA A 50 -6.32 11.19 -3.37
CA ALA A 50 -7.01 9.91 -3.18
C ALA A 50 -8.34 9.84 -3.95
N TRP A 51 -9.12 10.92 -3.94
CA TRP A 51 -10.36 11.02 -4.72
C TRP A 51 -10.09 10.92 -6.23
N GLN A 52 -9.09 11.64 -6.73
CA GLN A 52 -8.71 11.62 -8.14
C GLN A 52 -8.17 10.25 -8.57
N GLN A 53 -7.37 9.60 -7.73
CA GLN A 53 -6.86 8.24 -7.96
C GLN A 53 -8.02 7.25 -8.08
N SER A 54 -8.99 7.30 -7.16
CA SER A 54 -10.17 6.43 -7.18
C SER A 54 -11.02 6.65 -8.45
N ASN A 55 -11.30 7.90 -8.79
CA ASN A 55 -12.04 8.24 -10.00
C ASN A 55 -11.34 7.78 -11.28
N PHE A 56 -10.02 7.92 -11.35
CA PHE A 56 -9.24 7.43 -12.48
C PHE A 56 -9.35 5.90 -12.60
N THR A 57 -9.11 5.16 -11.52
CA THR A 57 -9.21 3.70 -11.51
C THR A 57 -10.61 3.22 -11.91
N LEU A 58 -11.67 3.87 -11.43
CA LEU A 58 -13.05 3.50 -11.79
C LEU A 58 -13.35 3.79 -13.27
N LYS A 59 -12.91 4.93 -13.82
CA LYS A 59 -13.08 5.23 -15.24
C LYS A 59 -12.37 4.21 -16.13
N VAL A 60 -11.15 3.80 -15.74
CA VAL A 60 -10.40 2.75 -16.44
C VAL A 60 -11.16 1.42 -16.34
N ASN A 61 -11.70 1.05 -15.17
CA ASN A 61 -12.52 -0.15 -15.01
C ASN A 61 -13.69 -0.18 -15.99
N ILE A 62 -14.49 0.88 -16.00
CA ILE A 62 -15.68 0.95 -16.83
C ILE A 62 -15.29 0.88 -18.31
N ASN A 63 -14.25 1.60 -18.73
CA ASN A 63 -13.81 1.61 -20.13
C ASN A 63 -13.33 0.22 -20.58
N PHE A 64 -12.48 -0.44 -19.80
CA PHE A 64 -11.98 -1.79 -20.12
C PHE A 64 -13.11 -2.82 -20.14
N SER A 65 -13.96 -2.84 -19.11
CA SER A 65 -15.10 -3.77 -19.02
C SER A 65 -16.06 -3.61 -20.20
N LEU A 66 -16.44 -2.36 -20.53
CA LEU A 66 -17.32 -2.08 -21.67
C LEU A 66 -16.65 -2.47 -22.99
N ARG A 67 -15.39 -2.09 -23.21
CA ARG A 67 -14.67 -2.41 -24.44
C ARG A 67 -14.56 -3.93 -24.64
N LEU A 68 -14.27 -4.69 -23.60
CA LEU A 68 -14.19 -6.15 -23.68
C LEU A 68 -15.55 -6.76 -24.02
N PHE A 69 -16.61 -6.29 -23.36
CA PHE A 69 -17.97 -6.77 -23.60
C PHE A 69 -18.45 -6.46 -25.03
N THR A 70 -18.25 -5.23 -25.52
CA THR A 70 -18.59 -4.86 -26.89
C THR A 70 -17.79 -5.66 -27.90
N LEU A 71 -16.50 -5.91 -27.64
CA LEU A 71 -15.65 -6.71 -28.52
C LEU A 71 -16.11 -8.17 -28.58
N TYR A 72 -16.55 -8.75 -27.45
CA TYR A 72 -17.10 -10.10 -27.43
C TYR A 72 -18.43 -10.21 -28.18
N LEU A 73 -19.34 -9.23 -28.04
CA LEU A 73 -20.60 -9.22 -28.78
C LEU A 73 -20.42 -9.08 -30.30
N GLY A 74 -19.33 -8.45 -30.75
CA GLY A 74 -19.01 -8.28 -32.16
C GLY A 74 -18.29 -9.46 -32.83
N GLN A 75 -17.95 -10.53 -32.08
CA GLN A 75 -17.26 -11.69 -32.64
C GLN A 75 -18.18 -12.58 -33.49
N PRO A 76 -17.64 -13.30 -34.50
CA PRO A 76 -18.44 -14.24 -35.29
C PRO A 76 -18.96 -15.39 -34.42
N TYR A 77 -20.12 -15.95 -34.77
CA TYR A 77 -20.75 -17.03 -33.99
C TYR A 77 -19.82 -18.24 -33.74
N VAL A 78 -18.93 -18.55 -34.68
CA VAL A 78 -17.92 -19.61 -34.54
C VAL A 78 -17.02 -19.41 -33.31
N PHE A 79 -16.70 -18.17 -32.96
CA PHE A 79 -15.93 -17.86 -31.75
C PHE A 79 -16.69 -18.28 -30.48
N HIS A 80 -18.00 -18.02 -30.44
CA HIS A 80 -18.85 -18.39 -29.30
C HIS A 80 -19.09 -19.89 -29.19
N LEU A 81 -19.04 -20.64 -30.31
CA LEU A 81 -19.12 -22.10 -30.29
C LEU A 81 -17.85 -22.77 -29.75
N GLN A 82 -16.70 -22.12 -29.88
CA GLN A 82 -15.40 -22.68 -29.48
C GLN A 82 -14.96 -22.29 -28.06
N ARG A 83 -15.67 -21.36 -27.40
CA ARG A 83 -15.28 -20.79 -26.10
C ARG A 83 -16.40 -20.95 -25.08
N ASN A 84 -16.05 -21.30 -23.85
CA ASN A 84 -17.00 -21.34 -22.74
C ASN A 84 -17.39 -19.91 -22.34
N SER A 85 -18.70 -19.62 -22.22
CA SER A 85 -19.23 -18.34 -21.75
C SER A 85 -18.74 -17.99 -20.33
N ALA A 86 -18.44 -18.98 -19.48
CA ALA A 86 -17.75 -18.83 -18.19
C ALA A 86 -16.46 -18.06 -18.30
N GLU A 87 -15.66 -18.40 -19.32
CA GLU A 87 -14.35 -17.81 -19.52
C GLU A 87 -14.49 -16.34 -19.95
N LEU A 88 -15.42 -16.05 -20.85
CA LEU A 88 -15.70 -14.68 -21.32
C LEU A 88 -16.20 -13.79 -20.17
N ILE A 89 -17.12 -14.30 -19.35
CA ILE A 89 -17.64 -13.59 -18.17
C ILE A 89 -16.54 -13.35 -17.14
N ARG A 90 -15.73 -14.38 -16.83
CA ARG A 90 -14.58 -14.25 -15.93
C ARG A 90 -13.59 -13.19 -16.42
N ASN A 91 -13.29 -13.16 -17.71
CA ASN A 91 -12.36 -12.18 -18.29
C ASN A 91 -12.92 -10.76 -18.19
N ALA A 92 -14.22 -10.57 -18.48
CA ALA A 92 -14.86 -9.26 -18.45
C ALA A 92 -15.05 -8.70 -17.02
N MET A 93 -15.31 -9.57 -16.03
CA MET A 93 -15.61 -9.14 -14.66
C MET A 93 -14.42 -9.26 -13.70
N SER A 94 -13.73 -10.41 -13.70
CA SER A 94 -12.70 -10.71 -12.70
C SER A 94 -11.31 -10.24 -13.14
N GLN A 95 -10.90 -10.55 -14.37
CA GLN A 95 -9.55 -10.20 -14.82
C GLN A 95 -9.35 -8.69 -14.99
N VAL A 96 -10.38 -7.95 -15.43
CA VAL A 96 -10.32 -6.48 -15.45
C VAL A 96 -10.06 -5.92 -14.03
N GLY A 97 -10.70 -6.50 -13.01
CA GLY A 97 -10.46 -6.16 -11.61
C GLY A 97 -9.00 -6.35 -11.18
N GLU A 98 -8.37 -7.44 -11.58
CA GLU A 98 -6.97 -7.72 -11.25
C GLU A 98 -6.00 -6.76 -11.93
N VAL A 99 -6.22 -6.43 -13.22
CA VAL A 99 -5.43 -5.43 -13.95
C VAL A 99 -5.51 -4.06 -13.27
N LEU A 100 -6.67 -3.68 -12.74
CA LEU A 100 -6.82 -2.42 -12.00
C LEU A 100 -6.11 -2.43 -10.66
N GLY A 101 -6.07 -3.58 -9.99
CA GLY A 101 -5.24 -3.79 -8.80
C GLY A 101 -3.77 -3.51 -9.10
N LEU A 102 -3.30 -3.91 -10.28
CA LEU A 102 -1.94 -3.64 -10.75
C LEU A 102 -1.71 -2.15 -11.02
N ILE A 103 -2.61 -1.47 -11.76
CA ILE A 103 -2.52 -0.03 -12.02
C ILE A 103 -2.47 0.76 -10.71
N THR A 104 -3.35 0.41 -9.76
CA THR A 104 -3.43 1.05 -8.45
C THR A 104 -2.15 0.80 -7.64
N SER A 105 -1.56 -0.40 -7.73
CA SER A 105 -0.28 -0.73 -7.09
C SER A 105 0.86 0.08 -7.69
N CYS A 106 0.93 0.25 -9.02
CA CYS A 106 1.92 1.09 -9.69
C CYS A 106 1.83 2.56 -9.26
N MET A 107 0.62 3.11 -9.19
CA MET A 107 0.38 4.48 -8.68
C MET A 107 0.86 4.62 -7.23
N THR A 108 0.54 3.64 -6.39
CA THR A 108 0.99 3.61 -4.98
C THR A 108 2.51 3.57 -4.89
N ILE A 109 3.18 2.76 -5.72
CA ILE A 109 4.65 2.69 -5.77
C ILE A 109 5.26 4.05 -6.13
N ALA A 110 4.71 4.72 -7.15
CA ALA A 110 5.19 6.04 -7.56
C ALA A 110 5.02 7.09 -6.44
N ILE A 111 3.86 7.13 -5.78
CA ILE A 111 3.58 8.10 -4.71
C ILE A 111 4.48 7.83 -3.49
N GLU A 112 4.53 6.59 -3.00
CA GLU A 112 5.25 6.26 -1.77
C GLU A 112 6.77 6.28 -1.95
N SER A 113 7.28 5.98 -3.15
CA SER A 113 8.71 6.16 -3.46
C SER A 113 9.11 7.64 -3.45
N LEU A 114 8.28 8.53 -3.97
CA LEU A 114 8.52 9.98 -3.91
C LEU A 114 8.51 10.49 -2.46
N VAL A 115 7.56 10.02 -1.65
CA VAL A 115 7.47 10.38 -0.23
C VAL A 115 8.69 9.89 0.54
N LEU A 116 9.09 8.62 0.36
CA LEU A 116 10.28 8.06 1.00
C LEU A 116 11.55 8.78 0.56
N PHE A 117 11.69 9.08 -0.74
CA PHE A 117 12.82 9.84 -1.25
C PHE A 117 12.91 11.21 -0.58
N GLY A 118 11.80 11.94 -0.46
CA GLY A 118 11.78 13.24 0.23
C GLY A 118 12.17 13.15 1.71
N ILE A 119 11.67 12.14 2.43
CA ILE A 119 12.02 11.93 3.85
C ILE A 119 13.50 11.57 3.99
N LEU A 120 14.00 10.63 3.19
CA LEU A 120 15.40 10.20 3.24
C LEU A 120 16.35 11.33 2.85
N ALA A 121 16.00 12.15 1.85
CA ALA A 121 16.77 13.33 1.48
C ALA A 121 16.85 14.32 2.65
N LEU A 122 15.71 14.64 3.27
CA LEU A 122 15.67 15.54 4.43
C LEU A 122 16.47 14.99 5.61
N MET A 123 16.30 13.71 5.93
CA MET A 123 17.08 13.07 7.00
C MET A 123 18.58 13.05 6.68
N PHE A 124 18.96 12.85 5.42
CA PHE A 124 20.37 12.85 5.00
C PHE A 124 21.03 14.21 5.23
N PHE A 125 20.31 15.31 5.01
CA PHE A 125 20.81 16.66 5.32
C PHE A 125 20.97 16.93 6.82
N VAL A 126 20.09 16.35 7.66
CA VAL A 126 20.09 16.59 9.11
C VAL A 126 21.08 15.67 9.82
N GLU A 127 21.01 14.36 9.56
CA GLU A 127 21.82 13.33 10.20
C GLU A 127 22.16 12.19 9.21
N PRO A 128 23.28 12.27 8.49
CA PRO A 128 23.64 11.30 7.44
C PRO A 128 23.82 9.86 7.99
N VAL A 129 24.47 9.72 9.15
CA VAL A 129 24.77 8.41 9.77
C VAL A 129 23.49 7.69 10.17
N GLY A 130 22.58 8.41 10.84
CA GLY A 130 21.26 7.91 11.21
C GLY A 130 20.44 7.49 9.99
N THR A 131 20.52 8.26 8.92
CA THR A 131 19.81 7.96 7.65
C THR A 131 20.27 6.65 7.04
N PHE A 132 21.58 6.39 6.95
CA PHE A 132 22.08 5.10 6.47
C PHE A 132 21.67 3.93 7.35
N GLY A 133 21.63 4.13 8.67
CA GLY A 133 21.12 3.13 9.62
C GLY A 133 19.66 2.77 9.36
N VAL A 134 18.78 3.77 9.23
CA VAL A 134 17.36 3.56 8.97
C VAL A 134 17.12 2.99 7.57
N ALA A 135 17.73 3.56 6.54
CA ALA A 135 17.60 3.10 5.16
C ALA A 135 18.11 1.66 4.99
N GLY A 136 19.25 1.34 5.61
CA GLY A 136 19.83 0.00 5.59
C GLY A 136 18.96 -1.01 6.33
N THR A 137 18.55 -0.72 7.56
CA THR A 137 17.74 -1.65 8.37
C THR A 137 16.36 -1.89 7.77
N PHE A 138 15.59 -0.84 7.48
CA PHE A 138 14.27 -0.99 6.83
C PHE A 138 14.42 -1.59 5.43
N GLY A 139 15.38 -1.14 4.63
CA GLY A 139 15.61 -1.64 3.27
C GLY A 139 15.92 -3.13 3.24
N LEU A 140 16.88 -3.59 4.06
CA LEU A 140 17.27 -5.00 4.15
C LEU A 140 16.11 -5.87 4.65
N THR A 141 15.43 -5.45 5.71
CA THR A 141 14.31 -6.21 6.27
C THR A 141 13.14 -6.28 5.29
N SER A 142 12.78 -5.17 4.64
CA SER A 142 11.74 -5.16 3.61
C SER A 142 12.12 -6.02 2.40
N TRP A 143 13.37 -5.98 1.96
CA TRP A 143 13.86 -6.82 0.88
C TRP A 143 13.80 -8.31 1.23
N GLY A 144 14.22 -8.69 2.44
CA GLY A 144 14.12 -10.05 2.94
C GLY A 144 12.68 -10.56 2.99
N PHE A 145 11.76 -9.77 3.55
CA PHE A 145 10.34 -10.10 3.56
C PHE A 145 9.75 -10.20 2.15
N TYR A 146 10.11 -9.29 1.25
CA TYR A 146 9.68 -9.33 -0.14
C TYR A 146 10.09 -10.65 -0.79
N HIS A 147 11.38 -11.01 -0.73
CA HIS A 147 11.90 -12.19 -1.40
C HIS A 147 11.29 -13.49 -0.85
N PHE A 148 11.13 -13.60 0.46
CA PHE A 148 10.52 -14.78 1.10
C PHE A 148 9.03 -14.92 0.77
N SER A 149 8.26 -13.83 0.89
CA SER A 149 6.82 -13.88 0.66
C SER A 149 6.47 -14.03 -0.82
N GLN A 150 7.27 -13.45 -1.72
CA GLN A 150 6.96 -13.40 -3.15
C GLN A 150 6.85 -14.79 -3.79
N LYS A 151 7.79 -15.69 -3.51
CA LYS A 151 7.80 -17.03 -4.12
C LYS A 151 6.55 -17.82 -3.77
N ARG A 152 6.09 -17.73 -2.52
CA ARG A 152 4.87 -18.42 -2.04
C ARG A 152 3.60 -17.76 -2.56
N LEU A 153 3.57 -16.42 -2.63
CA LEU A 153 2.41 -15.68 -3.11
C LEU A 153 2.13 -15.97 -4.58
N SER A 154 3.15 -16.05 -5.43
CA SER A 154 2.99 -16.38 -6.86
C SER A 154 2.39 -17.77 -7.06
N THR A 155 2.93 -18.81 -6.40
CA THR A 155 2.38 -20.17 -6.49
C THR A 155 0.94 -20.25 -5.99
N TRP A 156 0.62 -19.55 -4.89
CA TRP A 156 -0.75 -19.49 -4.37
C TRP A 156 -1.70 -18.71 -5.29
N GLY A 157 -1.19 -17.73 -6.04
CA GLY A 157 -1.97 -16.99 -7.02
C GLY A 157 -2.46 -17.90 -8.15
N GLU A 158 -1.57 -18.72 -8.71
CA GLU A 158 -1.91 -19.70 -9.74
C GLU A 158 -2.94 -20.73 -9.25
N GLU A 159 -2.76 -21.27 -8.04
CA GLU A 159 -3.72 -22.21 -7.45
C GLU A 159 -5.09 -21.56 -7.19
N ILE A 160 -5.11 -20.30 -6.75
CA ILE A 160 -6.36 -19.53 -6.58
C ILE A 160 -7.07 -19.38 -7.91
N GLN A 161 -6.36 -19.00 -8.98
CA GLN A 161 -6.93 -18.88 -10.34
C GLN A 161 -7.50 -20.21 -10.83
N HIS A 162 -6.78 -21.31 -10.58
CA HIS A 162 -7.22 -22.66 -10.92
C HIS A 162 -8.55 -23.02 -10.24
N HIS A 163 -8.66 -22.81 -8.92
CA HIS A 163 -9.92 -23.05 -8.21
C HIS A 163 -11.04 -22.12 -8.65
N GLU A 164 -10.76 -20.84 -8.93
CA GLU A 164 -11.77 -19.86 -9.36
C GLU A 164 -12.37 -20.24 -10.72
N LYS A 165 -11.56 -20.76 -11.65
CA LYS A 165 -12.03 -21.28 -12.94
C LYS A 165 -13.13 -22.33 -12.77
N PHE A 166 -12.90 -23.35 -11.93
CA PHE A 166 -13.88 -24.41 -11.69
C PHE A 166 -15.09 -23.93 -10.89
N ARG A 167 -14.91 -23.01 -9.94
CA ARG A 167 -16.05 -22.41 -9.20
C ARG A 167 -17.03 -21.73 -10.15
N ILE A 168 -16.53 -20.93 -11.09
CA ILE A 168 -17.37 -20.25 -12.10
C ILE A 168 -18.01 -21.28 -13.04
N GLN A 169 -17.25 -22.28 -13.49
CA GLN A 169 -17.77 -23.34 -14.36
C GLN A 169 -18.94 -24.09 -13.72
N TYR A 170 -18.77 -24.63 -12.51
CA TYR A 170 -19.82 -25.38 -11.83
C TYR A 170 -21.02 -24.51 -11.46
N LEU A 171 -20.79 -23.23 -11.13
CA LEU A 171 -21.88 -22.30 -10.89
C LEU A 171 -22.74 -22.10 -12.15
N GLN A 172 -22.10 -21.98 -13.32
CA GLN A 172 -22.83 -21.83 -14.58
C GLN A 172 -23.53 -23.11 -15.03
N GLU A 173 -22.88 -24.26 -14.92
CA GLU A 173 -23.50 -25.56 -15.22
C GLU A 173 -24.70 -25.81 -14.28
N GLY A 174 -24.53 -25.56 -12.99
CA GLY A 174 -25.58 -25.75 -11.97
C GLY A 174 -26.77 -24.82 -12.16
N LEU A 175 -26.53 -23.53 -12.40
CA LEU A 175 -27.61 -22.57 -12.62
C LEU A 175 -28.24 -22.69 -14.01
N GLY A 176 -27.46 -23.05 -15.03
CA GLY A 176 -27.92 -23.26 -16.40
C GLY A 176 -28.81 -24.50 -16.54
N ALA A 177 -28.53 -25.56 -15.79
CA ALA A 177 -29.31 -26.81 -15.76
C ALA A 177 -30.20 -26.93 -14.50
N ALA A 178 -30.56 -25.81 -13.85
CA ALA A 178 -31.25 -25.82 -12.56
C ALA A 178 -32.57 -26.61 -12.56
N LYS A 179 -33.30 -26.60 -13.69
CA LYS A 179 -34.53 -27.39 -13.85
C LYS A 179 -34.25 -28.89 -13.86
N ASP A 180 -33.24 -29.32 -14.62
CA ASP A 180 -32.88 -30.73 -14.76
C ASP A 180 -32.29 -31.28 -13.47
N ILE A 181 -31.46 -30.48 -12.78
CA ILE A 181 -30.90 -30.83 -11.48
C ILE A 181 -31.99 -31.07 -10.44
N LYS A 182 -33.03 -30.21 -10.41
CA LYS A 182 -34.18 -30.39 -9.51
C LYS A 182 -35.06 -31.59 -9.87
N LEU A 183 -35.22 -31.87 -11.15
CA LEU A 183 -35.98 -33.02 -11.62
C LEU A 183 -35.28 -34.35 -11.29
N LEU A 184 -33.96 -34.37 -11.34
CA LEU A 184 -33.13 -35.55 -11.09
C LEU A 184 -32.76 -35.73 -9.60
N GLY A 185 -32.96 -34.72 -8.76
CA GLY A 185 -32.59 -34.77 -7.33
C GLY A 185 -31.06 -34.74 -7.10
N CYS A 186 -30.30 -34.19 -8.04
CA CYS A 186 -28.84 -34.18 -8.03
C CYS A 186 -28.24 -32.91 -7.39
N GLU A 187 -29.01 -32.15 -6.60
CA GLU A 187 -28.55 -30.88 -6.01
C GLU A 187 -27.29 -31.07 -5.16
N LYS A 188 -27.26 -32.13 -4.36
CA LYS A 188 -26.13 -32.42 -3.45
C LYS A 188 -24.82 -32.58 -4.19
N GLU A 189 -24.81 -33.37 -5.27
CA GLU A 189 -23.61 -33.61 -6.07
C GLU A 189 -23.09 -32.30 -6.69
N CYS A 190 -23.99 -31.44 -7.17
CA CYS A 190 -23.63 -30.15 -7.73
C CYS A 190 -23.03 -29.22 -6.65
N THR A 191 -23.63 -29.20 -5.45
CA THR A 191 -23.11 -28.42 -4.32
C THR A 191 -21.75 -28.93 -3.81
N GLU A 192 -21.56 -30.24 -3.74
CA GLU A 192 -20.29 -30.86 -3.29
C GLU A 192 -19.13 -30.51 -4.24
N ARG A 193 -19.37 -30.56 -5.57
CA ARG A 193 -18.36 -30.14 -6.57
C ARG A 193 -17.97 -28.67 -6.41
N PHE A 194 -18.94 -27.79 -6.18
CA PHE A 194 -18.67 -26.36 -5.92
C PHE A 194 -17.94 -26.15 -4.59
N GLU A 195 -18.30 -26.91 -3.55
CA GLU A 195 -17.72 -26.83 -2.22
C GLU A 195 -16.23 -27.18 -2.24
N VAL A 196 -15.83 -28.26 -2.90
CA VAL A 196 -14.42 -28.68 -2.99
C VAL A 196 -13.51 -27.56 -3.49
N HIS A 197 -13.88 -26.89 -4.58
CA HIS A 197 -13.06 -25.79 -5.12
C HIS A 197 -13.20 -24.49 -4.31
N SER A 198 -14.34 -24.27 -3.67
CA SER A 198 -14.53 -23.12 -2.77
C SER A 198 -13.68 -23.23 -1.51
N LEU A 199 -13.64 -24.40 -0.87
CA LEU A 199 -12.79 -24.69 0.28
C LEU A 199 -11.31 -24.65 -0.09
N GLY A 200 -10.93 -25.21 -1.24
CA GLY A 200 -9.56 -25.14 -1.77
C GLY A 200 -9.09 -23.69 -1.94
N SER A 201 -9.85 -22.88 -2.68
CA SER A 201 -9.57 -21.45 -2.87
C SER A 201 -9.52 -20.69 -1.54
N ALA A 202 -10.47 -20.93 -0.63
CA ALA A 202 -10.54 -20.24 0.66
C ALA A 202 -9.33 -20.54 1.56
N ARG A 203 -8.86 -21.79 1.59
CA ARG A 203 -7.67 -22.19 2.36
C ARG A 203 -6.41 -21.46 1.88
N ILE A 204 -6.23 -21.38 0.57
CA ILE A 204 -5.06 -20.72 -0.03
C ILE A 204 -5.17 -19.19 0.15
N LYS A 205 -6.34 -18.60 -0.11
CA LYS A 205 -6.61 -17.16 0.14
C LYS A 205 -6.34 -16.77 1.58
N LYS A 206 -6.74 -17.60 2.56
CA LYS A 206 -6.44 -17.38 3.99
C LYS A 206 -4.93 -17.31 4.22
N ASN A 207 -4.17 -18.27 3.70
CA ASN A 207 -2.72 -18.31 3.88
C ASN A 207 -2.03 -17.13 3.19
N ALA A 208 -2.47 -16.76 1.99
CA ALA A 208 -1.97 -15.59 1.26
C ALA A 208 -2.23 -14.29 2.01
N LEU A 209 -3.43 -14.10 2.58
CA LEU A 209 -3.79 -12.92 3.37
C LEU A 209 -2.93 -12.80 4.63
N LEU A 210 -2.75 -13.91 5.35
CA LEU A 210 -1.88 -13.96 6.53
C LEU A 210 -0.44 -13.60 6.15
N LEU A 211 0.12 -14.22 5.10
CA LEU A 211 1.49 -13.97 4.64
C LEU A 211 1.73 -12.51 4.21
N ARG A 212 0.71 -11.83 3.67
CA ARG A 212 0.78 -10.39 3.35
C ARG A 212 0.81 -9.50 4.60
N THR A 213 0.26 -9.96 5.71
CA THR A 213 0.18 -9.19 6.96
C THR A 213 1.45 -9.35 7.81
N PHE A 214 2.11 -10.51 7.78
CA PHE A 214 3.32 -10.77 8.58
C PHE A 214 4.46 -9.76 8.41
N PRO A 215 4.84 -9.33 7.19
CA PRO A 215 5.91 -8.36 7.01
C PRO A 215 5.66 -7.04 7.73
N ARG A 216 4.38 -6.60 7.80
CA ARG A 216 4.00 -5.39 8.52
C ARG A 216 4.34 -5.49 10.01
N PHE A 217 3.99 -6.60 10.65
CA PHE A 217 4.31 -6.82 12.06
C PHE A 217 5.82 -6.86 12.30
N GLY A 218 6.58 -7.44 11.36
CA GLY A 218 8.04 -7.43 11.40
C GLY A 218 8.62 -6.01 11.34
N LEU A 219 8.10 -5.15 10.47
CA LEU A 219 8.53 -3.76 10.37
C LEU A 219 8.13 -2.91 11.58
N GLU A 220 6.94 -3.14 12.16
CA GLU A 220 6.50 -2.50 13.41
C GLU A 220 7.42 -2.86 14.59
N LEU A 221 7.78 -4.14 14.72
CA LEU A 221 8.73 -4.60 15.73
C LEU A 221 10.13 -4.03 15.50
N LEU A 222 10.59 -3.98 14.25
CA LEU A 222 11.87 -3.37 13.89
C LEU A 222 11.90 -1.88 14.24
N ALA A 223 10.83 -1.15 13.95
CA ALA A 223 10.69 0.26 14.31
C ALA A 223 10.80 0.47 15.83
N ALA A 224 10.03 -0.30 16.61
CA ALA A 224 10.05 -0.20 18.08
C ALA A 224 11.42 -0.55 18.66
N THR A 225 12.00 -1.67 18.24
CA THR A 225 13.32 -2.12 18.71
C THR A 225 14.43 -1.15 18.29
N GLY A 226 14.38 -0.60 17.08
CA GLY A 226 15.33 0.40 16.59
C GLY A 226 15.33 1.67 17.43
N ILE A 227 14.15 2.22 17.72
CA ILE A 227 14.03 3.41 18.59
C ILE A 227 14.56 3.10 19.99
N THR A 228 14.15 1.97 20.60
CA THR A 228 14.62 1.58 21.93
C THR A 228 16.15 1.39 21.98
N LEU A 229 16.73 0.78 20.95
CA LEU A 229 18.18 0.56 20.86
C LEU A 229 18.94 1.89 20.75
N ILE A 230 18.45 2.84 19.94
CA ILE A 230 19.07 4.16 19.80
C ILE A 230 19.10 4.89 21.16
N ILE A 231 17.98 4.87 21.90
CA ILE A 231 17.91 5.47 23.25
C ILE A 231 18.95 4.83 24.17
N PHE A 232 19.00 3.50 24.19
CA PHE A 232 19.92 2.76 25.06
C PHE A 232 21.38 3.10 24.74
N LEU A 233 21.75 3.19 23.46
CA LEU A 233 23.08 3.60 23.03
C LEU A 233 23.42 5.03 23.43
N MET A 234 22.47 5.96 23.32
CA MET A 234 22.69 7.37 23.72
C MET A 234 22.87 7.53 25.23
N ILE A 235 22.15 6.73 26.04
CA ILE A 235 22.32 6.70 27.51
C ILE A 235 23.72 6.19 27.86
N ILE A 236 24.19 5.11 27.23
CA ILE A 236 25.55 4.58 27.46
C ILE A 236 26.63 5.62 27.08
N GLN A 237 26.38 6.42 26.04
CA GLN A 237 27.27 7.50 25.62
C GLN A 237 27.22 8.76 26.50
N ASN A 238 26.40 8.78 27.57
CA ASN A 238 26.20 9.95 28.44
C ASN A 238 25.85 11.24 27.66
N ARG A 239 25.03 11.13 26.61
CA ARG A 239 24.56 12.28 25.83
C ARG A 239 23.65 13.17 26.71
N PRO A 240 23.71 14.52 26.56
CA PRO A 240 22.85 15.41 27.33
C PRO A 240 21.37 15.19 27.00
N MET A 241 20.51 15.35 28.01
CA MET A 241 19.07 15.04 27.91
C MET A 241 18.37 15.81 26.78
N ASP A 242 18.76 17.06 26.52
CA ASP A 242 18.17 17.86 25.43
C ASP A 242 18.43 17.25 24.05
N SER A 243 19.62 16.69 23.84
CA SER A 243 19.97 16.01 22.59
C SER A 243 19.21 14.69 22.42
N LEU A 244 18.95 13.97 23.51
CA LEU A 244 18.14 12.75 23.52
C LEU A 244 16.71 13.06 23.06
N VAL A 245 16.08 14.10 23.62
CA VAL A 245 14.70 14.48 23.28
C VAL A 245 14.59 14.94 21.82
N ALA A 246 15.54 15.75 21.34
CA ALA A 246 15.54 16.22 19.95
C ALA A 246 15.71 15.06 18.95
N THR A 247 16.66 14.16 19.21
CA THR A 247 16.93 12.98 18.36
C THR A 247 15.74 12.04 18.37
N LEU A 248 15.16 11.79 19.55
CA LEU A 248 13.95 10.97 19.66
C LEU A 248 12.77 11.55 18.88
N GLY A 249 12.55 12.86 18.97
CA GLY A 249 11.51 13.54 18.20
C GLY A 249 11.70 13.35 16.69
N LEU A 250 12.93 13.51 16.20
CA LEU A 250 13.28 13.33 14.79
C LEU A 250 13.04 11.88 14.32
N PHE A 251 13.62 10.89 15.01
CA PHE A 251 13.50 9.48 14.61
C PHE A 251 12.09 8.94 14.80
N ALA A 252 11.37 9.34 15.84
CA ALA A 252 9.97 8.96 16.01
C ALA A 252 9.12 9.53 14.85
N ALA A 253 9.26 10.82 14.55
CA ALA A 253 8.54 11.45 13.44
C ALA A 253 8.86 10.81 12.08
N ALA A 254 10.15 10.51 11.83
CA ALA A 254 10.59 9.82 10.63
C ALA A 254 10.02 8.40 10.55
N THR A 255 10.14 7.62 11.63
CA THR A 255 9.66 6.23 11.69
C THR A 255 8.15 6.16 11.49
N PHE A 256 7.37 7.04 12.11
CA PHE A 256 5.91 7.14 11.90
C PHE A 256 5.51 7.44 10.46
N ARG A 257 6.41 8.00 9.66
CA ARG A 257 6.19 8.26 8.23
C ARG A 257 6.75 7.16 7.33
N ILE A 258 7.96 6.69 7.60
CA ILE A 258 8.64 5.66 6.81
C ILE A 258 7.89 4.33 6.92
N LEU A 259 7.47 3.94 8.14
CA LEU A 259 6.81 2.67 8.40
C LEU A 259 5.55 2.45 7.53
N PRO A 260 4.56 3.36 7.49
CA PRO A 260 3.40 3.18 6.61
C PRO A 260 3.77 3.22 5.13
N SER A 261 4.74 4.04 4.70
CA SER A 261 5.17 4.12 3.30
C SER A 261 5.86 2.84 2.82
N VAL A 262 6.79 2.30 3.61
CA VAL A 262 7.46 1.02 3.33
C VAL A 262 6.46 -0.13 3.31
N ASN A 263 5.50 -0.16 4.24
CA ASN A 263 4.46 -1.18 4.26
C ASN A 263 3.57 -1.13 3.00
N ARG A 264 3.17 0.08 2.57
CA ARG A 264 2.39 0.27 1.34
C ARG A 264 3.19 -0.13 0.10
N LEU A 265 4.47 0.22 0.03
CA LEU A 265 5.34 -0.23 -1.06
C LEU A 265 5.43 -1.74 -1.12
N LEU A 266 5.74 -2.38 0.01
CA LEU A 266 5.88 -3.83 0.07
C LEU A 266 4.60 -4.54 -0.38
N SER A 267 3.44 -4.06 0.11
CA SER A 267 2.14 -4.57 -0.29
C SER A 267 1.85 -4.35 -1.77
N ALA A 268 2.19 -3.17 -2.31
CA ALA A 268 2.00 -2.85 -3.72
C ALA A 268 2.90 -3.68 -4.64
N PHE A 269 4.17 -3.91 -4.27
CA PHE A 269 5.07 -4.79 -5.02
C PHE A 269 4.60 -6.25 -5.01
N GLN A 270 4.10 -6.73 -3.87
CA GLN A 270 3.53 -8.07 -3.76
C GLN A 270 2.25 -8.20 -4.60
N ASN A 271 1.38 -7.19 -4.62
CA ASN A 271 0.16 -7.19 -5.42
C ASN A 271 0.43 -7.12 -6.92
N ALA A 272 1.32 -6.23 -7.37
CA ALA A 272 1.63 -6.04 -8.79
C ALA A 272 2.17 -7.32 -9.45
N ARG A 273 2.81 -8.19 -8.69
CA ARG A 273 3.38 -9.45 -9.20
C ARG A 273 2.53 -10.69 -8.89
N PHE A 274 1.53 -10.59 -8.02
CA PHE A 274 0.56 -11.67 -7.76
C PHE A 274 -0.49 -11.81 -8.88
N THR A 275 -0.70 -10.73 -9.65
CA THR A 275 -1.60 -10.72 -10.81
C THR A 275 -0.99 -11.43 -12.05
N PHE A 276 0.29 -11.80 -12.00
CA PHE A 276 0.99 -12.59 -13.02
C PHE A 276 1.35 -13.96 -12.47
#